data_AF-A0A7C5HJF2-F1
#
_entry.id   AF-A0A7C5HJF2-F1
#
_cell.length_a   1.000
_cell.length_b   1.000
_cell.length_c   1.000
_cell.angle_alpha   90.00
_cell.angle_beta   90.00
_cell.angle_gamma   90.00
#
_symmetry.space_group_name_H-M   'P 1'
#
loop_
_entity.id
_entity.type
_entity.pdbx_description
1 polymer ?
#
loop_
_entity_poly.entity_id
_entity_poly.type
_entity_poly.pdbx_seq_one_letter_code
_entity_poly.pdbx_strand_id
1 'polypeptide(L)'
;FFDSSWYYARFCDANNNNVPFEKAKANYWLPVDQYIGGIEHACMHLLYARFFHKFMRDIGLVVTDEPFSNLLTQGMVTKDGAKMSKSKGNTVDPQEYIDRFGSDTLRVFMLFASPPEKDVEWNDEGVKGAFRFLNRIWMLFKEKQAFLKCIPKSYTKEAEMPSYAKDLRYSTHFTIKKVTEDIHEKMQFNTAIAAIMEHLNNISAFQCDESSEKIIQAVYYEAIAALPKLLQPFAPHLSEEIWAMLGNQTSILETSWITYDDKYLIKDQTTYVIQINGKLRSKIVVGLDTPKKEVEKIARADEKVLKYTEGKEIIKIIIIPKKLVNIVIKD
;
A
#
# COMPACT_ATOMS: atom_id res chain seq x y z
N PHE A 1 -34.86 7.12 5.08
CA PHE A 1 -34.13 7.82 4.00
C PHE A 1 -34.17 9.33 4.11
N PHE A 2 -35.19 9.97 4.72
CA PHE A 2 -35.19 11.42 4.92
C PHE A 2 -33.88 11.91 5.59
N ASP A 3 -33.57 11.39 6.78
CA ASP A 3 -32.39 11.79 7.57
C ASP A 3 -31.07 11.56 6.80
N SER A 4 -30.93 10.39 6.17
CA SER A 4 -29.72 10.03 5.42
C SER A 4 -29.56 10.81 4.12
N SER A 5 -30.57 11.56 3.67
CA SER A 5 -30.48 12.33 2.41
C SER A 5 -29.70 13.63 2.54
N TRP A 6 -29.43 14.11 3.77
CA TRP A 6 -28.77 15.41 3.97
C TRP A 6 -27.79 15.46 5.16
N TYR A 7 -27.60 14.34 5.88
CA TYR A 7 -26.68 14.27 7.03
C TYR A 7 -25.25 14.75 6.73
N TYR A 8 -24.75 14.51 5.51
CA TYR A 8 -23.41 14.95 5.09
C TYR A 8 -23.26 16.47 5.14
N ALA A 9 -24.32 17.23 4.82
CA ALA A 9 -24.32 18.68 4.93
C ALA A 9 -24.49 19.14 6.38
N ARG A 10 -25.27 18.41 7.19
CA ARG A 10 -25.43 18.69 8.63
C ARG A 10 -24.11 18.55 9.39
N PHE A 11 -23.21 17.64 8.98
CA PHE A 11 -21.90 17.50 9.62
C PHE A 11 -21.05 18.78 9.57
N CYS A 12 -21.26 19.65 8.58
CA CYS A 12 -20.56 20.93 8.48
C CYS A 12 -20.89 21.88 9.65
N ASP A 13 -22.03 21.67 10.33
CA ASP A 13 -22.50 22.52 11.44
C ASP A 13 -23.43 21.77 12.41
N ALA A 14 -22.98 20.61 12.91
CA ALA A 14 -23.83 19.62 13.58
C ALA A 14 -24.52 20.12 14.87
N ASN A 15 -23.94 21.12 15.54
CA ASN A 15 -24.42 21.65 16.83
C ASN A 15 -25.28 22.90 16.70
N ASN A 16 -25.63 23.34 15.48
CA ASN A 16 -26.44 24.55 15.28
C ASN A 16 -27.93 24.28 15.54
N ASN A 17 -28.49 24.95 16.55
CA ASN A 17 -29.89 24.78 16.94
C ASN A 17 -30.85 25.79 16.30
N ASN A 18 -30.34 26.77 15.55
CA ASN A 18 -31.13 27.86 14.97
C ASN A 18 -31.46 27.62 13.49
N VAL A 19 -30.55 26.98 12.76
CA VAL A 19 -30.69 26.66 11.33
C VAL A 19 -30.21 25.24 11.05
N PRO A 20 -30.61 24.62 9.92
CA PRO A 20 -30.14 23.29 9.54
C PRO A 20 -28.61 23.19 9.42
N PHE A 21 -27.95 24.23 8.92
CA PHE A 21 -26.50 24.47 8.98
C PHE A 21 -26.22 25.87 8.42
N GLU A 22 -25.11 26.49 8.83
CA GLU A 22 -24.66 27.73 8.20
C GLU A 22 -24.16 27.49 6.77
N LYS A 23 -24.67 28.27 5.81
CA LYS A 23 -24.26 28.21 4.40
C LYS A 23 -22.75 28.38 4.20
N ALA A 24 -22.11 29.26 4.96
CA ALA A 24 -20.67 29.49 4.84
C ALA A 24 -19.84 28.24 5.22
N LYS A 25 -20.25 27.53 6.28
CA LYS A 25 -19.60 26.28 6.71
C LYS A 25 -19.85 25.15 5.72
N ALA A 26 -21.07 25.05 5.20
CA ALA A 26 -21.40 24.07 4.15
C ALA A 26 -20.60 24.34 2.87
N ASN A 27 -20.51 25.59 2.41
CA ASN A 27 -19.76 25.96 1.21
C ASN A 27 -18.23 25.74 1.33
N TYR A 28 -17.70 25.73 2.55
CA TYR A 28 -16.29 25.42 2.78
C TYR A 28 -16.01 23.92 2.58
N TRP A 29 -16.90 23.05 3.05
CA TRP A 29 -16.70 21.60 3.06
C TRP A 29 -17.35 20.85 1.89
N LEU A 30 -18.35 21.43 1.23
CA LEU A 30 -19.11 20.79 0.16
C LEU A 30 -18.65 21.25 -1.22
N PRO A 31 -18.66 20.36 -2.23
CA PRO A 31 -19.16 18.98 -2.19
C PRO A 31 -18.18 18.04 -1.44
N VAL A 32 -18.67 16.88 -0.98
CA VAL A 32 -17.77 15.87 -0.40
C VAL A 32 -16.85 15.34 -1.48
N ASP A 33 -15.53 15.43 -1.28
CA ASP A 33 -14.55 15.01 -2.29
C ASP A 33 -14.64 13.52 -2.62
N GLN A 34 -14.77 12.68 -1.61
CA GLN A 34 -14.82 11.22 -1.75
C GLN A 34 -15.90 10.63 -0.83
N TYR A 35 -16.94 10.05 -1.42
CA TYR A 35 -17.96 9.28 -0.72
C TYR A 35 -17.65 7.78 -0.85
N ILE A 36 -17.74 7.03 0.27
CA ILE A 36 -17.48 5.59 0.30
C ILE A 36 -18.72 4.89 0.85
N GLY A 37 -19.33 4.01 0.08
CA GLY A 37 -20.54 3.29 0.49
C GLY A 37 -20.87 2.13 -0.44
N GLY A 38 -21.48 1.07 0.10
CA GLY A 38 -21.73 -0.14 -0.68
C GLY A 38 -22.72 0.07 -1.84
N ILE A 39 -22.58 -0.76 -2.88
CA ILE A 39 -23.39 -0.68 -4.10
C ILE A 39 -24.90 -0.85 -3.84
N GLU A 40 -25.29 -1.46 -2.72
CA GLU A 40 -26.70 -1.62 -2.31
C GLU A 40 -27.43 -0.28 -2.16
N HIS A 41 -26.70 0.83 -2.01
CA HIS A 41 -27.26 2.16 -1.83
C HIS A 41 -27.49 2.94 -3.13
N ALA A 42 -27.14 2.36 -4.29
CA ALA A 42 -27.19 3.01 -5.59
C ALA A 42 -28.57 3.57 -5.98
N CYS A 43 -29.63 2.77 -5.87
CA CYS A 43 -30.95 3.14 -6.38
C CYS A 43 -31.87 3.83 -5.36
N MET A 44 -31.42 3.99 -4.11
CA MET A 44 -32.22 4.62 -3.05
C MET A 44 -31.47 5.78 -2.44
N HIS A 45 -30.66 5.51 -1.41
CA HIS A 45 -29.95 6.54 -0.65
C HIS A 45 -29.16 7.50 -1.54
N LEU A 46 -28.38 7.01 -2.50
CA LEU A 46 -27.59 7.89 -3.38
C LEU A 46 -28.47 8.76 -4.29
N LEU A 47 -29.61 8.24 -4.75
CA LEU A 47 -30.58 9.04 -5.51
C LEU A 47 -31.23 10.11 -4.63
N TYR A 48 -31.65 9.74 -3.42
CA TYR A 48 -32.26 10.67 -2.48
C TYR A 48 -31.28 11.75 -2.01
N ALA A 49 -30.01 11.40 -1.76
CA ALA A 49 -28.97 12.36 -1.39
C ALA A 49 -28.75 13.41 -2.49
N ARG A 50 -28.72 12.98 -3.76
CA ARG A 50 -28.62 13.89 -4.92
C ARG A 50 -29.85 14.78 -5.07
N PHE A 51 -31.04 14.20 -4.94
CA PHE A 51 -32.30 14.96 -4.97
C PHE A 51 -32.34 16.03 -3.88
N PHE A 52 -32.01 15.65 -2.63
CA PHE A 52 -31.99 16.59 -1.51
C PHE A 52 -30.92 17.66 -1.67
N HIS A 53 -29.75 17.32 -2.22
CA HIS A 53 -28.71 18.31 -2.51
C HIS A 53 -29.21 19.40 -3.47
N LYS A 54 -29.86 18.99 -4.57
CA LYS A 54 -30.43 19.91 -5.56
C LYS A 54 -31.56 20.74 -4.95
N PHE A 55 -32.42 20.14 -4.12
CA PHE A 55 -33.42 20.90 -3.38
C PHE A 55 -32.77 21.94 -2.45
N MET A 56 -31.76 21.55 -1.65
CA MET A 56 -31.03 22.47 -0.77
C MET A 56 -30.34 23.60 -1.54
N ARG A 57 -29.81 23.32 -2.73
CA ARG A 57 -29.26 24.33 -3.65
C ARG A 57 -30.34 25.31 -4.09
N ASP A 58 -31.49 24.80 -4.53
CA ASP A 58 -32.58 25.61 -5.09
C ASP A 58 -33.21 26.55 -4.03
N ILE A 59 -33.23 26.14 -2.76
CA ILE A 59 -33.63 27.01 -1.64
C ILE A 59 -32.47 27.83 -1.05
N GLY A 60 -31.29 27.78 -1.67
CA GLY A 60 -30.15 28.63 -1.36
C GLY A 60 -29.29 28.22 -0.16
N LEU A 61 -29.42 26.99 0.36
CA LEU A 61 -28.61 26.48 1.49
C LEU A 61 -27.21 26.03 1.09
N VAL A 62 -27.03 25.53 -0.14
CA VAL A 62 -25.73 25.15 -0.71
C VAL A 62 -25.56 25.78 -2.10
N VAL A 63 -24.34 25.75 -2.65
CA VAL A 63 -24.02 26.37 -3.96
C VAL A 63 -23.60 25.38 -5.05
N THR A 64 -23.50 24.10 -4.73
CA THR A 64 -23.05 23.03 -5.64
C THR A 64 -24.21 22.21 -6.17
N ASP A 65 -24.01 21.56 -7.32
CA ASP A 65 -25.07 20.79 -7.99
C ASP A 65 -25.20 19.34 -7.53
N GLU A 66 -24.09 18.74 -7.09
CA GLU A 66 -24.00 17.35 -6.67
C GLU A 66 -23.34 17.26 -5.29
N PRO A 67 -23.77 16.33 -4.43
CA PRO A 67 -23.27 16.22 -3.06
C PRO A 67 -21.87 15.61 -2.97
N PHE A 68 -21.46 14.81 -3.95
CA PHE A 68 -20.25 13.98 -3.91
C PHE A 68 -19.48 14.13 -5.23
N SER A 69 -18.20 14.47 -5.19
CA SER A 69 -17.33 14.57 -6.38
C SER A 69 -16.90 13.19 -6.88
N ASN A 70 -16.54 12.30 -5.96
CA ASN A 70 -16.17 10.92 -6.25
C ASN A 70 -17.00 9.95 -5.40
N LEU A 71 -17.28 8.77 -5.95
CA LEU A 71 -17.95 7.67 -5.29
C LEU A 71 -17.10 6.40 -5.42
N LEU A 72 -16.74 5.81 -4.30
CA LEU A 72 -16.15 4.48 -4.23
C LEU A 72 -17.18 3.53 -3.66
N THR A 73 -17.57 2.52 -4.45
CA THR A 73 -18.49 1.48 -3.98
C THR A 73 -17.69 0.28 -3.49
N GLN A 74 -17.50 0.17 -2.18
CA GLN A 74 -16.76 -0.97 -1.65
C GLN A 74 -17.50 -2.30 -1.87
N GLY A 75 -16.72 -3.34 -2.11
CA GLY A 75 -17.20 -4.71 -2.18
C GLY A 75 -17.71 -5.22 -0.83
N MET A 76 -18.45 -6.32 -0.88
CA MET A 76 -19.04 -6.96 0.29
C MET A 76 -18.01 -7.83 1.00
N VAL A 77 -18.13 -7.88 2.33
CA VAL A 77 -17.48 -8.93 3.13
C VAL A 77 -18.42 -10.13 3.20
N THR A 78 -17.95 -11.27 2.70
CA THR A 78 -18.70 -12.53 2.67
C THR A 78 -18.08 -13.56 3.61
N LYS A 79 -18.87 -14.54 4.04
CA LYS A 79 -18.40 -15.72 4.78
C LYS A 79 -19.27 -16.91 4.43
N ASP A 80 -18.63 -18.05 4.25
CA ASP A 80 -19.26 -19.30 3.80
C ASP A 80 -19.95 -19.12 2.44
N GLY A 81 -19.33 -18.32 1.55
CA GLY A 81 -19.82 -18.04 0.20
C GLY A 81 -21.06 -17.15 0.13
N ALA A 82 -21.43 -16.46 1.22
CA ALA A 82 -22.59 -15.57 1.26
C ALA A 82 -22.32 -14.28 2.03
N LYS A 83 -23.08 -13.20 1.72
CA LYS A 83 -23.09 -11.98 2.54
C LYS A 83 -23.39 -12.33 4.00
N MET A 84 -22.59 -11.76 4.91
CA MET A 84 -22.77 -11.95 6.34
C MET A 84 -24.15 -11.44 6.80
N SER A 85 -24.87 -12.26 7.58
CA SER A 85 -26.17 -11.88 8.16
C SER A 85 -26.52 -12.73 9.38
N LYS A 86 -27.22 -12.14 10.35
CA LYS A 86 -27.61 -12.85 11.59
C LYS A 86 -28.46 -14.09 11.30
N SER A 87 -29.39 -14.01 10.34
CA SER A 87 -30.26 -15.14 9.96
C SER A 87 -29.51 -16.34 9.37
N LYS A 88 -28.31 -16.12 8.81
CA LYS A 88 -27.46 -17.18 8.26
C LYS A 88 -26.43 -17.71 9.26
N GLY A 89 -26.31 -17.10 10.44
CA GLY A 89 -25.32 -17.49 11.45
C GLY A 89 -23.85 -17.31 11.03
N ASN A 90 -23.59 -16.65 9.90
CA ASN A 90 -22.25 -16.46 9.33
C ASN A 90 -21.65 -15.07 9.64
N THR A 91 -22.15 -14.38 10.66
CA THR A 91 -21.59 -13.09 11.09
C THR A 91 -20.26 -13.31 11.80
N VAL A 92 -19.36 -12.35 11.63
CA VAL A 92 -18.12 -12.26 12.40
C VAL A 92 -18.22 -11.05 13.29
N ASP A 93 -17.93 -11.21 14.59
CA ASP A 93 -17.81 -10.09 15.51
C ASP A 93 -16.40 -9.51 15.44
N PRO A 94 -16.23 -8.25 14.98
CA PRO A 94 -14.92 -7.60 14.95
C PRO A 94 -14.24 -7.53 16.32
N GLN A 95 -15.01 -7.43 17.41
CA GLN A 95 -14.47 -7.22 18.76
C GLN A 95 -13.56 -8.37 19.19
N GLU A 96 -13.94 -9.63 18.87
CA GLU A 96 -13.12 -10.80 19.21
C GLU A 96 -11.72 -10.75 18.59
N TYR A 97 -11.59 -10.17 17.39
CA TYR A 97 -10.30 -10.05 16.71
C TYR A 97 -9.53 -8.82 17.19
N ILE A 98 -10.22 -7.73 17.54
CA ILE A 98 -9.59 -6.55 18.15
C ILE A 98 -8.97 -6.94 19.48
N ASP A 99 -9.68 -7.68 20.34
CA ASP A 99 -9.17 -8.09 21.65
C ASP A 99 -7.97 -9.03 21.54
N ARG A 100 -7.94 -9.89 20.52
CA ARG A 100 -6.88 -10.90 20.33
C ARG A 100 -5.68 -10.41 19.54
N PHE A 101 -5.89 -9.54 18.55
CA PHE A 101 -4.85 -9.15 17.58
C PHE A 101 -4.64 -7.64 17.45
N GLY A 102 -5.48 -6.83 18.11
CA GLY A 102 -5.46 -5.37 18.00
C GLY A 102 -6.21 -4.83 16.78
N SER A 103 -6.67 -3.58 16.88
CA SER A 103 -7.40 -2.87 15.83
C SER A 103 -6.58 -2.70 14.54
N ASP A 104 -5.28 -2.45 14.66
CA ASP A 104 -4.36 -2.30 13.52
C ASP A 104 -4.29 -3.57 12.66
N THR A 105 -4.24 -4.74 13.30
CA THR A 105 -4.24 -6.02 12.57
C THR A 105 -5.50 -6.17 11.73
N LEU A 106 -6.66 -5.90 12.33
CA LEU A 106 -7.94 -6.03 11.64
C LEU A 106 -8.04 -5.02 10.48
N ARG A 107 -7.64 -3.76 10.69
CA ARG A 107 -7.61 -2.73 9.64
C ARG A 107 -6.72 -3.12 8.47
N VAL A 108 -5.48 -3.56 8.76
CA VAL A 108 -4.53 -3.98 7.73
C VAL A 108 -5.04 -5.19 6.97
N PHE A 109 -5.63 -6.18 7.66
CA PHE A 109 -6.26 -7.32 7.00
C PHE A 109 -7.36 -6.86 6.03
N MET A 110 -8.31 -6.06 6.51
CA MET A 110 -9.44 -5.60 5.68
C MET A 110 -9.00 -4.83 4.45
N LEU A 111 -7.98 -3.97 4.59
CA LEU A 111 -7.46 -3.14 3.48
C LEU A 111 -6.49 -3.90 2.56
N PHE A 112 -5.95 -5.03 3.00
CA PHE A 112 -5.03 -5.85 2.22
C PHE A 112 -5.71 -7.00 1.46
N ALA A 113 -6.79 -7.55 2.01
CA ALA A 113 -7.37 -8.79 1.52
C ALA A 113 -7.89 -8.72 0.07
N SER A 114 -8.38 -7.56 -0.36
CA SER A 114 -8.90 -7.34 -1.71
C SER A 114 -8.81 -5.85 -2.10
N PRO A 115 -8.78 -5.49 -3.40
CA PRO A 115 -9.09 -4.13 -3.83
C PRO A 115 -10.43 -3.67 -3.26
N PRO A 116 -10.61 -2.37 -2.95
CA PRO A 116 -11.78 -1.91 -2.20
C PRO A 116 -13.12 -2.23 -2.88
N GLU A 117 -13.18 -2.23 -4.21
CA GLU A 117 -14.39 -2.44 -5.00
C GLU A 117 -14.80 -3.91 -5.12
N LYS A 118 -13.90 -4.83 -4.74
CA LYS A 118 -14.11 -6.27 -4.91
C LYS A 118 -14.59 -6.88 -3.62
N ASP A 119 -15.51 -7.83 -3.75
CA ASP A 119 -15.92 -8.67 -2.63
C ASP A 119 -14.71 -9.39 -2.02
N VAL A 120 -14.79 -9.62 -0.72
CA VAL A 120 -13.77 -10.31 0.05
C VAL A 120 -14.41 -11.42 0.87
N GLU A 121 -13.95 -12.65 0.68
CA GLU A 121 -14.29 -13.76 1.54
C GLU A 121 -13.46 -13.66 2.83
N TRP A 122 -14.14 -13.61 3.96
CA TRP A 122 -13.52 -13.59 5.27
C TRP A 122 -12.66 -14.82 5.49
N ASN A 123 -11.43 -14.62 5.96
CA ASN A 123 -10.48 -15.70 6.24
C ASN A 123 -9.62 -15.37 7.47
N ASP A 124 -9.76 -16.16 8.53
CA ASP A 124 -8.99 -16.03 9.77
C ASP A 124 -7.47 -16.15 9.56
N GLU A 125 -7.03 -16.94 8.57
CA GLU A 125 -5.61 -17.03 8.23
C GLU A 125 -5.08 -15.73 7.63
N GLY A 126 -5.94 -14.96 6.95
CA GLY A 126 -5.61 -13.61 6.47
C GLY A 126 -5.34 -12.65 7.64
N VAL A 127 -6.17 -12.72 8.69
CA VAL A 127 -5.97 -11.91 9.91
C VAL A 127 -4.65 -12.27 10.59
N LYS A 128 -4.35 -13.56 10.75
CA LYS A 128 -3.07 -14.02 11.30
C LYS A 128 -1.88 -13.58 10.42
N GLY A 129 -2.06 -13.52 9.10
CA GLY A 129 -1.08 -12.99 8.16
C GLY A 129 -0.74 -11.52 8.44
N ALA A 130 -1.77 -10.67 8.58
CA ALA A 130 -1.61 -9.27 8.95
C ALA A 130 -0.93 -9.12 10.32
N PHE A 131 -1.33 -9.92 11.31
CA PHE A 131 -0.71 -9.92 12.65
C PHE A 131 0.78 -10.25 12.59
N ARG A 132 1.18 -11.30 11.84
CA ARG A 132 2.60 -11.66 11.66
C ARG A 132 3.37 -10.55 10.96
N PHE A 133 2.79 -9.90 9.96
CA PHE A 133 3.42 -8.77 9.28
C PHE A 133 3.68 -7.60 10.24
N LEU A 134 2.68 -7.17 11.00
CA LEU A 134 2.84 -6.07 11.96
C LEU A 134 3.84 -6.42 13.07
N ASN A 135 3.83 -7.67 13.57
CA ASN A 135 4.82 -8.11 14.55
C ASN A 135 6.26 -8.13 13.99
N ARG A 136 6.46 -8.43 12.71
CA ARG A 136 7.80 -8.32 12.10
C ARG A 136 8.32 -6.88 12.12
N ILE A 137 7.45 -5.90 11.85
CA ILE A 137 7.80 -4.48 11.97
C ILE A 137 8.12 -4.14 13.43
N TRP A 138 7.25 -4.52 14.36
CA TRP A 138 7.47 -4.28 15.78
C TRP A 138 8.82 -4.84 16.27
N MET A 139 9.11 -6.11 15.96
CA MET A 139 10.35 -6.76 16.36
C MET A 139 11.58 -6.08 15.76
N LEU A 140 11.53 -5.65 14.49
CA LEU A 140 12.60 -4.89 13.86
C LEU A 140 12.93 -3.61 14.65
N PHE A 141 11.92 -2.81 15.01
CA PHE A 141 12.13 -1.57 15.77
C PHE A 141 12.60 -1.87 17.20
N LYS A 142 12.04 -2.89 17.86
CA LYS A 142 12.42 -3.29 19.21
C LYS A 142 13.88 -3.73 19.28
N GLU A 143 14.31 -4.59 18.36
CA GLU A 143 15.68 -5.13 18.32
C GLU A 143 16.71 -4.06 17.93
N LYS A 144 16.34 -3.15 17.03
CA LYS A 144 17.25 -2.11 16.52
C LYS A 144 17.14 -0.78 17.27
N GLN A 145 16.32 -0.66 18.32
CA GLN A 145 15.98 0.63 18.94
C GLN A 145 17.21 1.43 19.38
N ALA A 146 18.14 0.80 20.11
CA ALA A 146 19.36 1.46 20.59
C ALA A 146 20.25 1.91 19.42
N PHE A 147 20.40 1.04 18.42
CA PHE A 147 21.17 1.31 17.20
C PHE A 147 20.58 2.48 16.40
N LEU A 148 19.26 2.48 16.16
CA LEU A 148 18.57 3.52 15.39
C LEU A 148 18.66 4.92 16.01
N LYS A 149 18.85 5.02 17.34
CA LYS A 149 19.05 6.30 18.03
C LYS A 149 20.44 6.90 17.80
N CYS A 150 21.43 6.07 17.50
CA CYS A 150 22.84 6.48 17.44
C CYS A 150 23.39 6.62 16.02
N ILE A 151 22.73 6.04 15.01
CA ILE A 151 23.21 6.09 13.63
C ILE A 151 22.95 7.43 12.94
N PRO A 152 23.75 7.78 11.91
CA PRO A 152 23.51 8.97 11.10
C PRO A 152 22.13 8.94 10.44
N LYS A 153 21.36 10.01 10.59
CA LYS A 153 20.00 10.11 10.01
C LYS A 153 19.98 10.50 8.53
N SER A 154 21.09 11.05 8.03
CA SER A 154 21.23 11.46 6.64
C SER A 154 22.68 11.37 6.20
N TYR A 155 22.89 11.27 4.89
CA TYR A 155 24.21 11.26 4.27
C TYR A 155 24.12 11.81 2.85
N THR A 156 25.03 12.72 2.49
CA THR A 156 24.95 13.54 1.28
C THR A 156 25.96 13.17 0.19
N LYS A 157 26.99 12.36 0.47
CA LYS A 157 27.98 11.94 -0.54
C LYS A 157 27.54 10.66 -1.23
N GLU A 158 26.74 10.80 -2.29
CA GLU A 158 26.12 9.68 -3.02
C GLU A 158 27.05 8.96 -4.01
N ALA A 159 28.11 9.63 -4.49
CA ALA A 159 28.97 9.13 -5.56
C ALA A 159 29.68 7.80 -5.23
N GLU A 160 29.89 7.53 -3.95
CA GLU A 160 30.62 6.35 -3.45
C GLU A 160 29.68 5.22 -2.98
N MET A 161 28.36 5.36 -3.16
CA MET A 161 27.39 4.40 -2.61
C MET A 161 27.48 3.04 -3.31
N PRO A 162 27.69 1.94 -2.57
CA PRO A 162 27.65 0.59 -3.14
C PRO A 162 26.30 0.27 -3.75
N SER A 163 26.27 -0.58 -4.79
CA SER A 163 25.04 -0.93 -5.52
C SER A 163 23.92 -1.44 -4.61
N TYR A 164 24.25 -2.30 -3.64
CA TYR A 164 23.26 -2.87 -2.72
C TYR A 164 22.60 -1.80 -1.82
N ALA A 165 23.31 -0.72 -1.49
CA ALA A 165 22.76 0.41 -0.75
C ALA A 165 21.89 1.29 -1.66
N LYS A 166 22.28 1.48 -2.92
CA LYS A 166 21.43 2.14 -3.93
C LYS A 166 20.11 1.37 -4.13
N ASP A 167 20.14 0.04 -4.10
CA ASP A 167 18.94 -0.79 -4.23
C ASP A 167 17.97 -0.61 -3.04
N LEU A 168 18.48 -0.53 -1.80
CA LEU A 168 17.63 -0.25 -0.64
C LEU A 168 17.06 1.17 -0.69
N ARG A 169 17.88 2.18 -1.05
CA ARG A 169 17.41 3.56 -1.20
C ARG A 169 16.36 3.69 -2.31
N TYR A 170 16.57 3.03 -3.45
CA TYR A 170 15.53 2.88 -4.49
C TYR A 170 14.25 2.29 -3.88
N SER A 171 14.37 1.19 -3.12
CA SER A 171 13.23 0.54 -2.48
C SER A 171 12.44 1.50 -1.60
N THR A 172 13.12 2.33 -0.80
CA THR A 172 12.49 3.34 0.05
C THR A 172 11.68 4.35 -0.76
N HIS A 173 12.33 5.02 -1.73
CA HIS A 173 11.67 6.06 -2.52
C HIS A 173 10.57 5.50 -3.43
N PHE A 174 10.79 4.31 -4.00
CA PHE A 174 9.78 3.62 -4.79
C PHE A 174 8.55 3.28 -3.95
N THR A 175 8.76 2.79 -2.72
CA THR A 175 7.66 2.46 -1.81
C THR A 175 6.89 3.71 -1.40
N ILE A 176 7.59 4.80 -1.09
CA ILE A 176 6.96 6.09 -0.79
C ILE A 176 6.10 6.57 -1.96
N LYS A 177 6.65 6.57 -3.19
CA LYS A 177 5.89 6.94 -4.39
C LYS A 177 4.67 6.05 -4.58
N LYS A 178 4.87 4.73 -4.55
CA LYS A 178 3.81 3.75 -4.79
C LYS A 178 2.68 3.86 -3.77
N VAL A 179 3.00 3.95 -2.48
CA VAL A 179 1.99 4.09 -1.41
C VAL A 179 1.25 5.42 -1.57
N THR A 180 1.96 6.51 -1.89
CA THR A 180 1.33 7.82 -2.12
C THR A 180 0.33 7.78 -3.27
N GLU A 181 0.73 7.28 -4.44
CA GLU A 181 -0.15 7.14 -5.61
C GLU A 181 -1.30 6.17 -5.35
N ASP A 182 -1.02 5.02 -4.73
CA ASP A 182 -2.04 3.99 -4.48
C ASP A 182 -3.10 4.49 -3.48
N ILE A 183 -2.75 5.31 -2.48
CA ILE A 183 -3.71 5.92 -1.55
C ILE A 183 -4.47 7.08 -2.20
N HIS A 184 -3.75 8.05 -2.75
CA HIS A 184 -4.31 9.34 -3.15
C HIS A 184 -5.04 9.29 -4.50
N GLU A 185 -4.53 8.51 -5.45
CA GLU A 185 -5.03 8.53 -6.83
C GLU A 185 -5.87 7.31 -7.15
N LYS A 186 -5.48 6.12 -6.66
CA LYS A 186 -6.04 4.84 -7.12
C LYS A 186 -6.92 4.13 -6.09
N MET A 187 -6.84 4.55 -4.82
CA MET A 187 -7.42 3.86 -3.67
C MET A 187 -7.10 2.35 -3.62
N GLN A 188 -5.93 1.94 -4.12
CA GLN A 188 -5.49 0.54 -4.13
C GLN A 188 -4.71 0.19 -2.85
N PHE A 189 -5.41 0.17 -1.72
CA PHE A 189 -4.81 -0.03 -0.39
C PHE A 189 -4.06 -1.36 -0.26
N ASN A 190 -4.54 -2.41 -0.93
CA ASN A 190 -3.91 -3.73 -0.93
C ASN A 190 -2.52 -3.70 -1.60
N THR A 191 -2.36 -2.97 -2.70
CA THR A 191 -1.06 -2.85 -3.36
C THR A 191 -0.12 -1.88 -2.65
N ALA A 192 -0.66 -0.89 -1.93
CA ALA A 192 0.11 -0.04 -1.04
C ALA A 192 0.71 -0.87 0.12
N ILE A 193 -0.11 -1.67 0.81
CA ILE A 193 0.35 -2.55 1.90
C ILE A 193 1.33 -3.60 1.37
N ALA A 194 1.10 -4.17 0.18
CA ALA A 194 2.05 -5.09 -0.46
C ALA A 194 3.42 -4.45 -0.71
N ALA A 195 3.46 -3.18 -1.13
CA ALA A 195 4.71 -2.46 -1.33
C ALA A 195 5.47 -2.26 0.00
N ILE A 196 4.75 -1.95 1.08
CA ILE A 196 5.35 -1.84 2.44
C ILE A 196 5.90 -3.20 2.90
N MET A 197 5.18 -4.30 2.64
CA MET A 197 5.66 -5.66 2.94
C MET A 197 6.94 -6.00 2.16
N GLU A 198 7.00 -5.66 0.86
CA GLU A 198 8.19 -5.85 0.04
C GLU A 198 9.36 -5.01 0.55
N HIS A 199 9.11 -3.75 0.90
CA HIS A 199 10.12 -2.88 1.49
C HIS A 199 10.66 -3.43 2.81
N LEU A 200 9.78 -3.92 3.70
CA LEU A 200 10.19 -4.58 4.94
C LEU A 200 11.09 -5.79 4.68
N ASN A 201 10.80 -6.59 3.64
CA ASN A 201 11.65 -7.71 3.26
C ASN A 201 13.05 -7.22 2.79
N ASN A 202 13.11 -6.14 2.02
CA ASN A 202 14.38 -5.53 1.61
C ASN A 202 15.18 -5.00 2.80
N ILE A 203 14.53 -4.33 3.76
CA ILE A 203 15.17 -3.89 5.01
C ILE A 203 15.69 -5.09 5.81
N SER A 204 14.89 -6.15 5.93
CA SER A 204 15.25 -7.36 6.71
C SER A 204 16.44 -8.10 6.10
N ALA A 205 16.59 -8.05 4.77
CA ALA A 205 17.71 -8.68 4.07
C ALA A 205 18.98 -7.81 4.06
N PHE A 206 18.89 -6.53 4.43
CA PHE A 206 19.99 -5.59 4.40
C PHE A 206 20.87 -5.71 5.64
N GLN A 207 22.14 -6.06 5.45
CA GLN A 207 23.11 -6.18 6.54
C GLN A 207 23.59 -4.80 6.97
N CYS A 208 23.25 -4.40 8.20
CA CYS A 208 23.69 -3.15 8.80
C CYS A 208 23.81 -3.29 10.32
N ASP A 209 24.98 -2.88 10.83
CA ASP A 209 25.36 -2.88 12.24
C ASP A 209 26.27 -1.69 12.58
N GLU A 210 26.78 -1.65 13.82
CA GLU A 210 27.64 -0.57 14.33
C GLU A 210 28.99 -0.47 13.59
N SER A 211 29.46 -1.57 12.99
CA SER A 211 30.72 -1.61 12.23
C SER A 211 30.57 -1.13 10.78
N SER A 212 29.32 -1.07 10.29
CA SER A 212 29.01 -0.65 8.93
C SER A 212 29.40 0.81 8.69
N GLU A 213 29.79 1.14 7.46
CA GLU A 213 30.14 2.51 7.10
C GLU A 213 28.96 3.47 7.33
N LYS A 214 29.25 4.72 7.67
CA LYS A 214 28.23 5.75 7.97
C LYS A 214 27.20 5.93 6.85
N ILE A 215 27.62 5.79 5.59
CA ILE A 215 26.72 5.87 4.43
C ILE A 215 25.69 4.73 4.44
N ILE A 216 26.11 3.51 4.77
CA ILE A 216 25.25 2.32 4.86
C ILE A 216 24.26 2.46 6.01
N GLN A 217 24.74 2.94 7.16
CA GLN A 217 23.89 3.22 8.32
C GLN A 217 22.82 4.28 8.01
N ALA A 218 23.17 5.34 7.28
CA ALA A 218 22.20 6.38 6.91
C ALA A 218 21.13 5.89 5.94
N VAL A 219 21.49 5.07 4.95
CA VAL A 219 20.52 4.45 4.03
C VAL A 219 19.59 3.51 4.78
N TYR A 220 20.14 2.72 5.71
CA TYR A 220 19.34 1.83 6.56
C TYR A 220 18.37 2.61 7.47
N TYR A 221 18.82 3.70 8.07
CA TYR A 221 17.97 4.59 8.87
C TYR A 221 16.82 5.16 8.03
N GLU A 222 17.12 5.70 6.85
CA GLU A 222 16.13 6.27 5.93
C GLU A 222 15.04 5.26 5.56
N ALA A 223 15.42 4.02 5.24
CA ALA A 223 14.48 2.96 4.92
C ALA A 223 13.56 2.62 6.10
N ILE A 224 14.12 2.48 7.30
CA ILE A 224 13.32 2.17 8.50
C ILE A 224 12.45 3.35 8.93
N ALA A 225 12.97 4.57 8.89
CA ALA A 225 12.28 5.78 9.31
C ALA A 225 11.10 6.16 8.39
N ALA A 226 11.03 5.58 7.19
CA ALA A 226 9.88 5.71 6.30
C ALA A 226 8.67 4.85 6.76
N LEU A 227 8.92 3.68 7.39
CA LEU A 227 7.86 2.72 7.75
C LEU A 227 6.73 3.32 8.60
N PRO A 228 6.97 4.12 9.66
CA PRO A 228 5.89 4.67 10.49
C PRO A 228 4.94 5.54 9.66
N LYS A 229 5.47 6.40 8.78
CA LYS A 229 4.64 7.28 7.94
C LYS A 229 3.87 6.50 6.89
N LEU A 230 4.50 5.51 6.24
CA LEU A 230 3.84 4.68 5.23
C LEU A 230 2.73 3.81 5.83
N LEU A 231 2.89 3.37 7.08
CA LEU A 231 1.98 2.47 7.76
C LEU A 231 0.81 3.21 8.44
N GLN A 232 0.99 4.49 8.81
CA GLN A 232 0.05 5.30 9.59
C GLN A 232 -1.41 5.24 9.11
N PRO A 233 -1.72 5.31 7.79
CA PRO A 233 -3.12 5.23 7.34
C PRO A 233 -3.78 3.87 7.64
N PHE A 234 -2.98 2.81 7.75
CA PHE A 234 -3.44 1.43 7.88
C PHE A 234 -3.42 0.95 9.33
N ALA A 235 -2.29 1.15 10.02
CA ALA A 235 -2.06 0.74 11.40
C ALA A 235 -1.53 1.92 12.25
N PRO A 236 -2.39 2.90 12.58
CA PRO A 236 -1.99 4.15 13.22
C PRO A 236 -1.38 3.96 14.62
N HIS A 237 -1.83 2.97 15.39
CA HIS A 237 -1.37 2.80 16.79
C HIS A 237 0.06 2.28 16.82
N LEU A 238 0.37 1.24 16.05
CA LEU A 238 1.73 0.74 15.88
C LEU A 238 2.63 1.83 15.30
N SER A 239 2.13 2.59 14.31
CA SER A 239 2.88 3.66 13.66
C SER A 239 3.33 4.74 14.63
N GLU A 240 2.47 5.18 15.55
CA GLU A 240 2.83 6.11 16.61
C GLU A 240 3.91 5.55 17.54
N GLU A 241 3.75 4.30 17.98
CA GLU A 241 4.71 3.68 18.89
C GLU A 241 6.11 3.58 18.27
N ILE A 242 6.20 3.07 17.04
CA ILE A 242 7.50 2.97 16.34
C ILE A 242 8.06 4.33 15.94
N TRP A 243 7.21 5.34 15.72
CA TRP A 243 7.63 6.73 15.51
C TRP A 243 8.27 7.34 16.76
N ALA A 244 7.67 7.11 17.93
CA ALA A 244 8.24 7.51 19.21
C ALA A 244 9.54 6.74 19.53
N MET A 245 9.63 5.46 19.16
CA MET A 245 10.86 4.66 19.33
C MET A 245 12.07 5.23 18.58
N LEU A 246 11.85 5.93 17.45
CA LEU A 246 12.89 6.68 16.72
C LEU A 246 13.34 7.97 17.43
N GLY A 247 12.73 8.30 18.58
CA GLY A 247 13.04 9.47 19.40
C GLY A 247 12.25 10.73 19.05
N ASN A 248 11.26 10.64 18.15
CA ASN A 248 10.38 11.76 17.83
C ASN A 248 9.48 12.09 19.03
N GLN A 249 9.27 13.38 19.28
CA GLN A 249 8.50 13.88 20.44
C GLN A 249 7.08 14.31 20.07
N THR A 250 6.87 14.73 18.81
CA THR A 250 5.56 15.10 18.29
C THR A 250 4.87 13.88 17.72
N SER A 251 3.55 13.80 17.91
CA SER A 251 2.69 12.79 17.28
C SER A 251 2.94 12.73 15.78
N ILE A 252 2.94 11.52 15.22
CA ILE A 252 3.09 11.34 13.78
C ILE A 252 1.97 12.05 12.99
N LEU A 253 0.79 12.20 13.61
CA LEU A 253 -0.38 12.88 13.05
C LEU A 253 -0.16 14.37 12.82
N GLU A 254 0.77 14.98 13.54
CA GLU A 254 1.13 16.40 13.41
C GLU A 254 2.24 16.63 12.35
N THR A 255 2.66 15.57 11.66
CA THR A 255 3.73 15.64 10.67
C THR A 255 3.21 15.59 9.24
N SER A 256 3.89 16.27 8.32
CA SER A 256 3.59 16.16 6.90
C SER A 256 3.85 14.75 6.37
N TRP A 257 3.10 14.37 5.33
CA TRP A 257 3.33 13.15 4.58
C TRP A 257 4.77 13.10 4.04
N ILE A 258 5.36 11.90 3.98
CA ILE A 258 6.73 11.71 3.49
C ILE A 258 6.80 11.85 1.96
N THR A 259 7.87 12.44 1.46
CA THR A 259 8.10 12.63 0.02
C THR A 259 9.16 11.68 -0.52
N TYR A 260 9.14 11.43 -1.82
CA TYR A 260 10.19 10.70 -2.53
C TYR A 260 11.02 11.65 -3.42
N ASP A 261 12.17 11.17 -3.90
CA ASP A 261 13.04 11.89 -4.83
C ASP A 261 13.24 11.03 -6.09
N ASP A 262 12.81 11.56 -7.24
CA ASP A 262 12.83 10.84 -8.52
C ASP A 262 14.24 10.42 -8.94
N LYS A 263 15.30 11.09 -8.45
CA LYS A 263 16.68 10.72 -8.79
C LYS A 263 17.04 9.32 -8.29
N TYR A 264 16.42 8.84 -7.22
CA TYR A 264 16.63 7.51 -6.66
C TYR A 264 15.72 6.44 -7.28
N LEU A 265 14.84 6.82 -8.21
CA LEU A 265 13.97 5.90 -8.94
C LEU A 265 14.60 5.43 -10.26
N ILE A 266 15.87 5.77 -10.48
CA ILE A 266 16.65 5.33 -11.63
C ILE A 266 17.42 4.09 -11.21
N LYS A 267 17.18 2.96 -11.90
CA LYS A 267 18.01 1.77 -11.76
C LYS A 267 18.98 1.71 -12.92
N ASP A 268 20.23 1.38 -12.69
CA ASP A 268 21.19 1.16 -13.79
C ASP A 268 21.02 -0.25 -14.40
N GLN A 269 20.35 -1.15 -13.66
CA GLN A 269 20.19 -2.54 -14.00
C GLN A 269 18.73 -3.00 -13.84
N THR A 270 18.37 -4.06 -14.56
CA THR A 270 17.06 -4.70 -14.49
C THR A 270 17.21 -6.21 -14.38
N THR A 271 16.28 -6.83 -13.65
CA THR A 271 16.23 -8.28 -13.48
C THR A 271 15.26 -8.87 -14.47
N TYR A 272 15.73 -9.79 -15.31
CA TYR A 272 14.86 -10.65 -16.11
C TYR A 272 14.62 -11.95 -15.37
N VAL A 273 13.34 -12.27 -15.17
CA VAL A 273 12.91 -13.59 -14.75
C VAL A 273 13.06 -14.57 -15.92
N ILE A 274 13.73 -15.71 -15.71
CA ILE A 274 13.84 -16.75 -16.73
C ILE A 274 12.83 -17.86 -16.45
N GLN A 275 11.98 -18.12 -17.44
CA GLN A 275 11.00 -19.19 -17.45
C GLN A 275 11.34 -20.23 -18.51
N ILE A 276 10.96 -21.47 -18.24
CA ILE A 276 10.99 -22.57 -19.19
C ILE A 276 9.61 -23.21 -19.24
N ASN A 277 8.98 -23.20 -20.41
CA ASN A 277 7.56 -23.56 -20.59
C ASN A 277 6.65 -22.90 -19.54
N GLY A 278 6.89 -21.60 -19.27
CA GLY A 278 6.12 -20.79 -18.32
C GLY A 278 6.47 -20.97 -16.83
N LYS A 279 7.35 -21.92 -16.47
CA LYS A 279 7.76 -22.14 -15.07
C LYS A 279 9.05 -21.37 -14.74
N LEU A 280 9.07 -20.62 -13.63
CA LEU A 280 10.26 -19.87 -13.15
C LEU A 280 11.43 -20.82 -12.84
N ARG A 281 12.60 -20.57 -13.45
CA ARG A 281 13.83 -21.38 -13.27
C ARG A 281 15.03 -20.60 -12.76
N SER A 282 15.23 -19.39 -13.26
CA SER A 282 16.35 -18.54 -12.87
C SER A 282 16.00 -17.06 -12.96
N LYS A 283 16.96 -16.21 -12.60
CA LYS A 283 16.91 -14.75 -12.78
C LYS A 283 18.29 -14.29 -13.23
N ILE A 284 18.33 -13.37 -14.19
CA ILE A 284 19.57 -12.69 -14.62
C ILE A 284 19.42 -11.20 -14.40
N VAL A 285 20.52 -10.53 -14.06
CA VAL A 285 20.59 -9.08 -13.93
C VAL A 285 21.41 -8.53 -15.08
N VAL A 286 20.87 -7.55 -15.80
CA VAL A 286 21.49 -6.93 -16.97
C VAL A 286 21.33 -5.41 -16.92
N GLY A 287 22.17 -4.65 -17.61
CA GLY A 287 22.00 -3.18 -17.71
C GLY A 287 20.69 -2.79 -18.38
N LEU A 288 20.08 -1.65 -18.02
CA LEU A 288 18.79 -1.20 -18.56
C LEU A 288 18.73 -1.20 -20.10
N ASP A 289 19.84 -0.83 -20.74
CA ASP A 289 19.95 -0.67 -22.19
C ASP A 289 20.56 -1.91 -22.87
N THR A 290 20.63 -3.03 -22.16
CA THR A 290 21.16 -4.29 -22.71
C THR A 290 20.28 -4.73 -23.88
N PRO A 291 20.83 -4.84 -25.12
CA PRO A 291 20.04 -5.21 -26.28
C PRO A 291 19.38 -6.59 -26.12
N LYS A 292 18.18 -6.76 -26.67
CA LYS A 292 17.41 -8.02 -26.57
C LYS A 292 18.22 -9.27 -26.95
N LYS A 293 19.11 -9.17 -27.95
CA LYS A 293 19.99 -10.27 -28.36
C LYS A 293 21.01 -10.65 -27.28
N GLU A 294 21.56 -9.68 -26.57
CA GLU A 294 22.49 -9.93 -25.47
C GLU A 294 21.75 -10.50 -24.25
N VAL A 295 20.53 -10.03 -23.95
CA VAL A 295 19.68 -10.64 -22.92
C VAL A 295 19.40 -12.11 -23.22
N GLU A 296 19.10 -12.45 -24.48
CA GLU A 296 18.90 -13.84 -24.90
C GLU A 296 20.16 -14.68 -24.68
N LYS A 297 21.32 -14.15 -25.10
CA LYS A 297 22.61 -14.84 -24.96
C LYS A 297 22.95 -15.10 -23.49
N ILE A 298 22.78 -14.10 -22.62
CA ILE A 298 23.01 -14.24 -21.18
C ILE A 298 22.03 -15.27 -20.58
N ALA A 299 20.76 -15.22 -20.95
CA ALA A 299 19.76 -16.17 -20.46
C ALA A 299 20.05 -17.61 -20.89
N ARG A 300 20.54 -17.85 -22.10
CA ARG A 300 20.93 -19.18 -22.59
C ARG A 300 22.19 -19.72 -21.89
N ALA A 301 23.08 -18.84 -21.44
CA ALA A 301 24.30 -19.21 -20.74
C ALA A 301 24.09 -19.49 -19.24
N ASP A 302 22.91 -19.21 -18.69
CA ASP A 302 22.58 -19.50 -17.30
C ASP A 302 22.62 -21.01 -17.00
N GLU A 303 23.35 -21.40 -15.96
CA GLU A 303 23.55 -22.82 -15.61
C GLU A 303 22.26 -23.58 -15.35
N LYS A 304 21.27 -22.94 -14.72
CA LYS A 304 19.98 -23.60 -14.47
C LYS A 304 19.24 -23.78 -15.78
N VAL A 305 19.26 -22.79 -16.66
CA VAL A 305 18.66 -22.89 -17.99
C VAL A 305 19.26 -24.05 -18.77
N LEU A 306 20.60 -24.13 -18.85
CA LEU A 306 21.30 -25.20 -19.56
C LEU A 306 20.84 -26.58 -19.09
N LYS A 307 20.76 -26.80 -17.76
CA LYS A 307 20.26 -28.07 -17.17
C LYS A 307 18.83 -28.44 -17.59
N TYR A 308 17.96 -27.44 -17.76
CA TYR A 308 16.57 -27.70 -18.16
C TYR A 308 16.38 -27.81 -19.68
N THR A 309 17.33 -27.31 -20.47
CA THR A 309 17.30 -27.36 -21.94
C THR A 309 18.16 -28.48 -22.53
N GLU A 310 18.95 -29.18 -21.71
CA GLU A 310 19.81 -30.28 -22.15
C GLU A 310 18.99 -31.39 -22.83
N GLY A 311 19.43 -31.79 -24.03
CA GLY A 311 18.77 -32.82 -24.83
C GLY A 311 17.42 -32.43 -25.43
N LYS A 312 17.00 -31.16 -25.34
CA LYS A 312 15.68 -30.68 -25.80
C LYS A 312 15.81 -29.64 -26.89
N GLU A 313 14.82 -29.59 -27.78
CA GLU A 313 14.75 -28.59 -28.84
C GLU A 313 14.14 -27.27 -28.31
N ILE A 314 14.85 -26.15 -28.51
CA ILE A 314 14.31 -24.81 -28.21
C ILE A 314 13.50 -24.33 -29.41
N ILE A 315 12.17 -24.32 -29.28
CA ILE A 315 11.25 -23.89 -30.34
C ILE A 315 11.25 -22.37 -30.50
N LYS A 316 11.16 -21.63 -29.39
CA LYS A 316 11.09 -20.17 -29.40
C LYS A 316 11.53 -19.56 -28.09
N ILE A 317 12.05 -18.35 -28.15
CA ILE A 317 12.34 -17.52 -26.98
C ILE A 317 11.51 -16.25 -27.03
N ILE A 318 10.74 -16.01 -25.98
CA ILE A 318 9.89 -14.84 -25.82
C ILE A 318 10.56 -13.93 -24.79
N ILE A 319 10.98 -12.74 -25.22
CA ILE A 319 11.57 -11.74 -24.34
C ILE A 319 10.60 -10.58 -24.21
N ILE A 320 10.14 -10.35 -22.99
CA ILE A 320 9.40 -9.14 -22.61
C ILE A 320 10.43 -8.18 -22.00
N PRO A 321 10.74 -7.05 -22.66
CA PRO A 321 11.75 -6.12 -22.19
C PRO A 321 11.57 -5.73 -20.73
N LYS A 322 12.68 -5.72 -19.99
CA LYS A 322 12.80 -5.36 -18.57
C LYS A 322 11.89 -6.18 -17.63
N LYS A 323 11.45 -7.39 -18.05
CA LYS A 323 10.55 -8.26 -17.28
C LYS A 323 10.98 -9.72 -17.27
N LEU A 324 10.94 -10.40 -18.42
CA LEU A 324 11.16 -11.85 -18.46
C LEU A 324 11.67 -12.37 -19.79
N VAL A 325 12.32 -13.54 -19.72
CA VAL A 325 12.69 -14.39 -20.85
C VAL A 325 11.99 -15.74 -20.64
N ASN A 326 11.08 -16.13 -21.54
CA ASN A 326 10.45 -17.44 -21.52
C ASN A 326 10.97 -18.29 -22.68
N ILE A 327 11.63 -19.39 -22.36
CA ILE A 327 12.21 -20.34 -23.30
C ILE A 327 11.22 -21.49 -23.45
N VAL A 328 10.70 -21.67 -24.66
CA VAL A 328 9.78 -22.77 -24.98
C VAL A 328 10.58 -23.91 -25.55
N ILE A 329 10.51 -25.05 -24.87
CA ILE A 329 11.22 -26.27 -25.24
C ILE A 329 10.25 -27.40 -25.53
N LYS A 330 10.67 -28.30 -26.42
CA LYS A 330 9.99 -29.55 -26.75
C LYS A 330 10.97 -30.70 -26.61
N ASP A 331 10.42 -31.83 -26.17
CA ASP A 331 11.17 -33.07 -26.02
C ASP A 331 11.55 -33.67 -27.37
#